data_AF-A0A955E4E6-F1
#
_entry.id   AF-A0A955E4E6-F1
#
_cell.length_a   1.000
_cell.length_b   1.000
_cell.length_c   1.000
_cell.angle_alpha   90.00
_cell.angle_beta   90.00
_cell.angle_gamma   90.00
#
_symmetry.space_group_name_H-M   'P 1'
#
loop_
_entity.id
_entity.type
_entity.pdbx_description
1 polymer ?
#
loop_
_entity_poly.entity_id
_entity_poly.type
_entity_poly.pdbx_seq_one_letter_code
_entity_poly.pdbx_strand_id
1 'polypeptide(L)'
;DSLGNTTAATGKGFAIGSAALTAMALFAAYIQIVQTQITTQAEAFEQKSSINAPVDAPMGYAIYQGFNKFAVVTGEGDEMNVDGGMLLDVTMDGGKHADKIHDIAKNDVFPLTGDHDARYEIGGNGWTATLASSERGMIKDVLSFYNVTLANPKLLGGIFIGVLLAFLFCALTMNAVGRAAYAMMGECRRQFGFIRQALRNGGMSEEDVANPDNWPMKGVDLDGHHYPDYANCVAISTAGAQKEMVIPSVLAIIIPIAVGLTLSVPGVMGLLVGGLTSGFALAVFMANAGGAWDNAKKLLESYGKTTAQEMVDGSGNSSKVPAAVRDAIMARAKEAVAAGNGSEIVYGKGSDDHKATVVGDTVGDPFKDTSGPALNILIKLISIVSVVFAGLIVAYGDILGGKLGF
;
A
#
# COMPACT_ATOMS: atom_id res chain seq x y z
N ASP A 1 9.43 -13.90 24.49
CA ASP A 1 9.98 -13.27 23.27
C ASP A 1 9.56 -14.00 21.99
N SER A 2 10.05 -15.21 21.70
CA SER A 2 9.67 -15.94 20.47
C SER A 2 8.15 -16.17 20.29
N LEU A 3 7.41 -16.49 21.37
CA LEU A 3 5.94 -16.53 21.30
C LEU A 3 5.35 -15.17 20.88
N GLY A 4 5.93 -14.07 21.38
CA GLY A 4 5.53 -12.70 21.05
C GLY A 4 5.77 -12.35 19.59
N ASN A 5 6.86 -12.82 18.97
CA ASN A 5 7.11 -12.65 17.54
C ASN A 5 6.01 -13.30 16.70
N THR A 6 5.60 -14.52 17.07
CA THR A 6 4.48 -15.22 16.42
C THR A 6 3.16 -14.49 16.64
N THR A 7 2.86 -14.04 17.87
CA THR A 7 1.65 -13.25 18.16
C THR A 7 1.63 -11.94 17.38
N ALA A 8 2.77 -11.25 17.24
CA ALA A 8 2.89 -10.03 16.47
C ALA A 8 2.63 -10.28 14.98
N ALA A 9 3.16 -11.36 14.41
CA ALA A 9 2.89 -11.76 13.02
C ALA A 9 1.39 -12.05 12.81
N THR A 10 0.75 -12.78 13.72
CA THR A 10 -0.70 -13.04 13.68
C THR A 10 -1.50 -11.74 13.76
N GLY A 11 -1.13 -10.82 14.65
CA GLY A 11 -1.77 -9.50 14.77
C GLY A 11 -1.63 -8.67 13.49
N LYS A 12 -0.45 -8.66 12.88
CA LYS A 12 -0.20 -8.02 11.57
C LYS A 12 -1.07 -8.67 10.48
N GLY A 13 -1.19 -9.99 10.47
CA GLY A 13 -2.07 -10.73 9.55
C GLY A 13 -3.54 -10.32 9.67
N PHE A 14 -4.07 -10.19 10.90
CA PHE A 14 -5.43 -9.71 11.12
C PHE A 14 -5.62 -8.26 10.65
N ALA A 15 -4.65 -7.40 10.93
CA ALA A 15 -4.67 -6.00 10.49
C ALA A 15 -4.64 -5.89 8.95
N ILE A 16 -3.87 -6.72 8.26
CA ILE A 16 -3.80 -6.76 6.79
C ILE A 16 -5.10 -7.32 6.19
N GLY A 17 -5.62 -8.42 6.74
CA GLY A 17 -6.87 -9.04 6.27
C GLY A 17 -8.08 -8.12 6.44
N SER A 18 -8.23 -7.51 7.62
CA SER A 18 -9.30 -6.53 7.85
C SER A 18 -9.20 -5.32 6.93
N ALA A 19 -7.99 -4.83 6.66
CA ALA A 19 -7.78 -3.72 5.74
C ALA A 19 -8.14 -4.05 4.29
N ALA A 20 -7.87 -5.28 3.84
CA ALA A 20 -8.29 -5.72 2.52
C ALA A 20 -9.81 -5.72 2.38
N LEU A 21 -10.53 -6.20 3.40
CA LEU A 21 -11.99 -6.15 3.44
C LEU A 21 -12.51 -4.71 3.47
N THR A 22 -11.92 -3.85 4.29
CA THR A 22 -12.26 -2.41 4.33
C THR A 22 -12.01 -1.75 2.98
N ALA A 23 -10.91 -2.06 2.31
CA ALA A 23 -10.58 -1.49 1.00
C ALA A 23 -11.58 -1.92 -0.08
N MET A 24 -12.05 -3.18 -0.05
CA MET A 24 -13.13 -3.63 -0.93
C MET A 24 -14.45 -2.89 -0.65
N ALA A 25 -14.79 -2.66 0.62
CA ALA A 25 -15.96 -1.87 0.98
C ALA A 25 -15.83 -0.41 0.51
N LEU A 26 -14.65 0.20 0.69
CA LEU A 26 -14.36 1.56 0.20
C LEU A 26 -14.33 1.64 -1.32
N PHE A 27 -13.94 0.57 -2.02
CA PHE A 27 -14.04 0.49 -3.48
C PHE A 27 -15.49 0.51 -3.94
N ALA A 28 -16.38 -0.25 -3.29
CA ALA A 28 -17.81 -0.17 -3.57
C ALA A 28 -18.39 1.22 -3.23
N ALA A 29 -17.98 1.80 -2.10
CA ALA A 29 -18.37 3.16 -1.70
C ALA A 29 -17.89 4.21 -2.71
N TYR A 30 -16.70 4.05 -3.28
CA TYR A 30 -16.18 4.93 -4.34
C TYR A 30 -17.11 4.93 -5.56
N ILE A 31 -17.58 3.76 -6.01
CA ILE A 31 -18.52 3.66 -7.14
C ILE A 31 -19.84 4.36 -6.82
N GLN A 32 -20.38 4.14 -5.61
CA GLN A 32 -21.62 4.79 -5.18
C GLN A 32 -21.47 6.31 -5.11
N ILE A 33 -20.34 6.80 -4.58
CA ILE A 33 -20.10 8.25 -4.51
C ILE A 33 -19.91 8.82 -5.91
N VAL A 34 -19.27 8.10 -6.84
CA VAL A 34 -19.22 8.49 -8.25
C VAL A 34 -20.64 8.65 -8.82
N GLN A 35 -21.56 7.73 -8.55
CA GLN A 35 -22.97 7.87 -8.96
C GLN A 35 -23.62 9.11 -8.37
N THR A 36 -23.55 9.28 -7.04
CA THR A 36 -24.11 10.46 -6.36
C THR A 36 -23.56 11.76 -6.94
N GLN A 37 -22.26 11.79 -7.26
CA GLN A 37 -21.62 12.97 -7.84
C GLN A 37 -22.06 13.25 -9.27
N ILE A 38 -22.44 12.23 -10.05
CA ILE A 38 -23.07 12.44 -11.36
C ILE A 38 -24.43 13.11 -11.20
N THR A 39 -25.25 12.66 -10.24
CA THR A 39 -26.56 13.28 -9.92
C THR A 39 -26.39 14.74 -9.46
N THR A 40 -25.56 14.98 -8.44
CA THR A 40 -25.34 16.34 -7.90
C THR A 40 -24.81 17.31 -8.97
N GLN A 41 -23.98 16.82 -9.90
CA GLN A 41 -23.48 17.65 -11.00
C GLN A 41 -24.52 17.86 -12.10
N ALA A 42 -25.44 16.92 -12.31
CA ALA A 42 -26.60 17.07 -13.19
C ALA A 42 -27.55 18.16 -12.68
N GLU A 43 -27.94 18.10 -11.40
CA GLU A 43 -28.75 19.13 -10.73
C GLU A 43 -28.11 20.52 -10.86
N ALA A 44 -26.83 20.64 -10.50
CA ALA A 44 -26.11 21.91 -10.57
C ALA A 44 -25.93 22.44 -12.01
N PHE A 45 -25.96 21.55 -13.00
CA PHE A 45 -25.86 21.90 -14.41
C PHE A 45 -27.20 22.37 -14.98
N GLU A 46 -28.28 21.64 -14.70
CA GLU A 46 -29.65 22.00 -15.08
C GLU A 46 -29.95 23.42 -14.57
N GLN A 47 -29.72 23.67 -13.28
CA GLN A 47 -29.97 24.97 -12.64
C GLN A 47 -29.21 26.12 -13.32
N LYS A 48 -28.01 25.86 -13.82
CA LYS A 48 -27.17 26.88 -14.50
C LYS A 48 -27.52 27.06 -15.96
N SER A 49 -28.07 26.03 -16.60
CA SER A 49 -28.28 26.01 -18.04
C SER A 49 -29.44 26.89 -18.49
N SER A 50 -30.42 27.17 -17.60
CA SER A 50 -31.59 28.02 -17.90
C SER A 50 -32.31 27.62 -19.20
N ILE A 51 -32.31 26.32 -19.50
CA ILE A 51 -32.90 25.75 -20.70
C ILE A 51 -34.39 25.54 -20.46
N ASN A 52 -35.23 26.05 -21.36
CA ASN A 52 -36.67 25.82 -21.28
C ASN A 52 -37.02 24.39 -21.68
N ALA A 53 -37.98 23.79 -20.98
CA ALA A 53 -38.52 22.49 -21.34
C ALA A 53 -39.03 22.48 -22.80
N PRO A 54 -38.80 21.41 -23.57
CA PRO A 54 -39.36 21.27 -24.90
C PRO A 54 -40.90 21.34 -24.85
N VAL A 55 -41.51 21.91 -25.91
CA VAL A 55 -42.97 22.15 -25.99
C VAL A 55 -43.78 20.83 -26.03
N ASP A 56 -43.13 19.69 -26.26
CA ASP A 56 -43.76 18.36 -26.36
C ASP A 56 -42.86 17.27 -25.75
N ALA A 57 -42.85 17.19 -24.41
CA ALA A 57 -42.02 16.26 -23.65
C ALA A 57 -42.77 15.69 -22.43
N PRO A 58 -43.85 14.92 -22.63
CA PRO A 58 -44.74 14.46 -21.56
C PRO A 58 -44.07 13.53 -20.54
N MET A 59 -42.92 12.94 -20.88
CA MET A 59 -42.14 12.08 -19.99
C MET A 59 -40.92 12.80 -19.41
N GLY A 60 -40.69 14.07 -19.75
CA GLY A 60 -39.48 14.81 -19.41
C GLY A 60 -38.47 14.87 -20.56
N TYR A 61 -37.28 15.40 -20.28
CA TYR A 61 -36.24 15.63 -21.27
C TYR A 61 -34.83 15.44 -20.67
N ALA A 62 -33.85 15.20 -21.53
CA ALA A 62 -32.45 15.07 -21.17
C ALA A 62 -31.61 16.17 -21.82
N ILE A 63 -30.76 16.83 -21.03
CA ILE A 63 -29.82 17.85 -21.49
C ILE A 63 -28.41 17.26 -21.54
N TYR A 64 -27.74 17.33 -22.67
CA TYR A 64 -26.37 16.83 -22.80
C TYR A 64 -25.35 17.73 -22.09
N GLN A 65 -24.61 17.16 -21.15
CA GLN A 65 -23.59 17.88 -20.37
C GLN A 65 -22.19 17.81 -21.00
N GLY A 66 -21.98 16.83 -21.89
CA GLY A 66 -20.67 16.43 -22.40
C GLY A 66 -20.20 15.10 -21.80
N PHE A 67 -19.24 14.45 -22.47
CA PHE A 67 -18.60 13.21 -22.00
C PHE A 67 -19.61 12.11 -21.65
N ASN A 68 -20.63 11.95 -22.50
CA ASN A 68 -21.67 10.92 -22.37
C ASN A 68 -22.57 11.07 -21.11
N LYS A 69 -22.50 12.22 -20.42
CA LYS A 69 -23.34 12.56 -19.26
C LYS A 69 -24.51 13.46 -19.68
N PHE A 70 -25.66 13.23 -19.06
CA PHE A 70 -26.89 13.98 -19.28
C PHE A 70 -27.47 14.45 -17.94
N ALA A 71 -28.13 15.60 -17.93
CA ALA A 71 -29.06 15.96 -16.87
C ALA A 71 -30.46 15.57 -17.34
N VAL A 72 -31.09 14.64 -16.65
CA VAL A 72 -32.41 14.10 -16.99
C VAL A 72 -33.44 14.77 -16.08
N VAL A 73 -34.35 15.52 -16.67
CA VAL A 73 -35.40 16.24 -15.95
C VAL A 73 -36.72 15.52 -16.20
N THR A 74 -37.37 15.08 -15.13
CA THR A 74 -38.66 14.38 -15.16
C THR A 74 -39.66 15.08 -14.24
N GLY A 75 -40.96 14.88 -14.47
CA GLY A 75 -42.03 15.53 -13.70
C GLY A 75 -42.55 16.82 -14.34
N GLU A 76 -43.62 17.37 -13.76
CA GLU A 76 -44.32 18.58 -14.23
C GLU A 76 -44.45 19.62 -13.11
N GLY A 77 -44.41 20.90 -13.47
CA GLY A 77 -44.66 22.01 -12.52
C GLY A 77 -43.63 22.10 -11.40
N ASP A 78 -44.11 22.17 -10.14
CA ASP A 78 -43.26 22.28 -8.94
C ASP A 78 -42.65 20.93 -8.49
N GLU A 79 -42.97 19.81 -9.14
CA GLU A 79 -42.48 18.46 -8.83
C GLU A 79 -41.40 17.97 -9.84
N MET A 80 -40.58 18.89 -10.35
CA MET A 80 -39.46 18.50 -11.21
C MET A 80 -38.37 17.78 -10.42
N ASN A 81 -37.99 16.59 -10.88
CA ASN A 81 -36.85 15.83 -10.39
C ASN A 81 -35.72 15.83 -11.44
N VAL A 82 -34.50 16.12 -11.00
CA VAL A 82 -33.30 16.11 -11.85
C VAL A 82 -32.40 14.95 -11.43
N ASP A 83 -32.14 14.05 -12.37
CA ASP A 83 -31.23 12.93 -12.21
C ASP A 83 -30.05 13.07 -13.18
N GLY A 84 -28.95 12.41 -12.90
CA GLY A 84 -27.88 12.20 -13.86
C GLY A 84 -28.17 11.03 -14.80
N GLY A 85 -28.06 11.24 -16.10
CA GLY A 85 -28.13 10.21 -17.13
C GLY A 85 -26.73 9.78 -17.60
N MET A 86 -26.45 8.49 -17.52
CA MET A 86 -25.22 7.87 -18.04
C MET A 86 -25.52 7.16 -19.36
N LEU A 87 -24.96 7.61 -20.48
CA LEU A 87 -25.16 6.95 -21.77
C LEU A 87 -24.56 5.54 -21.78
N LEU A 88 -25.39 4.53 -22.05
CA LEU A 88 -24.96 3.13 -22.08
C LEU A 88 -24.80 2.56 -23.48
N ASP A 89 -25.75 2.86 -24.36
CA ASP A 89 -25.80 2.33 -25.72
C ASP A 89 -26.44 3.33 -26.66
N VAL A 90 -26.00 3.31 -27.92
CA VAL A 90 -26.57 4.09 -29.01
C VAL A 90 -26.87 3.14 -30.16
N THR A 91 -28.11 3.10 -30.60
CA THR A 91 -28.56 2.32 -31.77
C THR A 91 -28.85 3.28 -32.92
N MET A 92 -28.15 3.11 -34.04
CA MET A 92 -28.35 3.87 -35.28
C MET A 92 -29.50 3.26 -36.10
N ASP A 93 -30.11 4.07 -36.96
CA ASP A 93 -31.09 3.63 -37.95
C ASP A 93 -30.50 2.50 -38.81
N GLY A 94 -31.17 1.33 -38.77
CA GLY A 94 -30.65 0.09 -39.35
C GLY A 94 -30.05 -0.89 -38.34
N GLY A 95 -30.15 -0.61 -37.03
CA GLY A 95 -29.87 -1.55 -35.95
C GLY A 95 -28.38 -1.72 -35.62
N LYS A 96 -27.53 -0.77 -36.02
CA LYS A 96 -26.09 -0.80 -35.70
C LYS A 96 -25.83 -0.09 -34.38
N HIS A 97 -25.04 -0.69 -33.50
CA HIS A 97 -24.61 -0.07 -32.25
C HIS A 97 -23.43 0.89 -32.46
N ALA A 98 -23.37 1.96 -31.67
CA ALA A 98 -22.30 2.95 -31.66
C ALA A 98 -21.92 3.35 -30.22
N ASP A 99 -20.64 3.68 -30.02
CA ASP A 99 -20.11 4.04 -28.69
C ASP A 99 -20.41 5.50 -28.30
N LYS A 100 -20.79 6.34 -29.27
CA LYS A 100 -21.05 7.77 -29.10
C LYS A 100 -22.12 8.25 -30.06
N ILE A 101 -22.84 9.28 -29.64
CA ILE A 101 -23.70 10.07 -30.51
C ILE A 101 -22.78 11.08 -31.23
N HIS A 102 -22.80 11.06 -32.56
CA HIS A 102 -22.10 12.05 -33.38
C HIS A 102 -22.94 13.34 -33.47
N ASP A 103 -22.27 14.48 -33.61
CA ASP A 103 -22.90 15.79 -33.81
C ASP A 103 -23.82 16.29 -32.66
N ILE A 104 -23.52 15.85 -31.43
CA ILE A 104 -24.15 16.36 -30.20
C ILE A 104 -23.28 17.43 -29.54
N ALA A 105 -23.87 18.58 -29.24
CA ALA A 105 -23.25 19.70 -28.55
C ALA A 105 -23.74 19.79 -27.10
N LYS A 106 -22.87 20.31 -26.22
CA LYS A 106 -23.26 20.61 -24.84
C LYS A 106 -24.45 21.56 -24.83
N ASN A 107 -25.42 21.30 -23.96
CA ASN A 107 -26.74 21.94 -23.87
C ASN A 107 -27.78 21.47 -24.90
N ASP A 108 -27.47 20.53 -25.79
CA ASP A 108 -28.50 19.93 -26.64
C ASP A 108 -29.53 19.18 -25.79
N VAL A 109 -30.80 19.31 -26.18
CA VAL A 109 -31.95 18.80 -25.43
C VAL A 109 -32.66 17.73 -26.23
N PHE A 110 -32.98 16.62 -25.58
CA PHE A 110 -33.66 15.49 -26.18
C PHE A 110 -34.91 15.14 -25.36
N PRO A 111 -36.10 15.05 -25.97
CA PRO A 111 -37.28 14.56 -25.26
C PRO A 111 -37.09 13.08 -24.90
N LEU A 112 -37.56 12.68 -23.72
CA LEU A 112 -37.57 11.28 -23.33
C LEU A 112 -38.64 10.53 -24.14
N THR A 113 -38.26 9.38 -24.69
CA THR A 113 -39.14 8.50 -25.48
C THR A 113 -39.57 7.25 -24.72
N GLY A 114 -38.97 6.99 -23.55
CA GLY A 114 -39.34 5.93 -22.63
C GLY A 114 -38.70 6.11 -21.25
N ASP A 115 -39.42 5.71 -20.20
CA ASP A 115 -38.90 5.55 -18.83
C ASP A 115 -39.21 4.12 -18.38
N HIS A 116 -38.15 3.34 -18.19
CA HIS A 116 -38.20 1.94 -17.83
C HIS A 116 -37.34 1.70 -16.60
N ASP A 117 -37.79 2.21 -15.46
CA ASP A 117 -37.23 2.02 -14.11
C ASP A 117 -35.68 1.97 -14.08
N ALA A 118 -35.06 3.13 -13.81
CA ALA A 118 -33.63 3.38 -13.89
C ALA A 118 -33.02 3.42 -15.32
N ARG A 119 -33.87 3.40 -16.36
CA ARG A 119 -33.47 3.59 -17.75
C ARG A 119 -34.33 4.65 -18.42
N TYR A 120 -33.66 5.54 -19.15
CA TYR A 120 -34.32 6.53 -20.00
C TYR A 120 -33.95 6.28 -21.46
N GLU A 121 -34.89 6.48 -22.37
CA GLU A 121 -34.63 6.44 -23.79
C GLU A 121 -34.71 7.85 -24.39
N ILE A 122 -33.74 8.19 -25.23
CA ILE A 122 -33.72 9.43 -26.00
C ILE A 122 -33.53 9.10 -27.48
N GLY A 123 -34.09 9.95 -28.36
CA GLY A 123 -33.98 9.77 -29.81
C GLY A 123 -33.59 11.06 -30.51
N GLY A 124 -32.86 10.91 -31.60
CA GLY A 124 -32.54 11.98 -32.54
C GLY A 124 -32.71 11.52 -33.98
N ASN A 125 -32.37 12.39 -34.92
CA ASN A 125 -32.43 12.04 -36.34
C ASN A 125 -31.40 10.93 -36.63
N GLY A 126 -31.89 9.72 -36.89
CA GLY A 126 -31.04 8.60 -37.29
C GLY A 126 -30.55 7.70 -36.16
N TRP A 127 -30.96 7.92 -34.90
CA TRP A 127 -30.49 7.15 -33.76
C TRP A 127 -31.42 7.20 -32.55
N THR A 128 -31.35 6.15 -31.73
CA THR A 128 -31.89 6.08 -30.37
C THR A 128 -30.77 5.75 -29.39
N ALA A 129 -30.89 6.20 -28.14
CA ALA A 129 -29.90 5.94 -27.13
C ALA A 129 -30.53 5.67 -25.77
N THR A 130 -29.87 4.80 -25.01
CA THR A 130 -30.32 4.38 -23.69
C THR A 130 -29.42 5.00 -22.63
N LEU A 131 -30.02 5.75 -21.72
CA LEU A 131 -29.38 6.33 -20.55
C LEU A 131 -29.71 5.49 -19.32
N ALA A 132 -28.74 5.31 -18.44
CA ALA A 132 -28.97 4.80 -17.09
C ALA A 132 -29.12 5.96 -16.11
N SER A 133 -30.11 5.84 -15.23
CA SER A 133 -30.24 6.69 -14.06
C SER A 133 -29.01 6.58 -13.16
N SER A 134 -28.48 7.71 -12.71
CA SER A 134 -27.39 7.75 -11.75
C SER A 134 -27.88 7.49 -10.32
N GLU A 135 -29.11 7.90 -10.00
CA GLU A 135 -29.74 7.69 -8.70
C GLU A 135 -30.25 6.25 -8.51
N ARG A 136 -30.94 5.71 -9.52
CA ARG A 136 -31.61 4.39 -9.47
C ARG A 136 -30.81 3.27 -10.15
N GLY A 137 -29.77 3.61 -10.92
CA GLY A 137 -28.99 2.66 -11.70
C GLY A 137 -28.14 1.71 -10.86
N MET A 138 -27.87 0.54 -11.41
CA MET A 138 -27.04 -0.48 -10.77
C MET A 138 -25.54 -0.17 -10.93
N ILE A 139 -24.70 -0.74 -10.05
CA ILE A 139 -23.24 -0.67 -10.17
C ILE A 139 -22.76 -1.08 -11.58
N LYS A 140 -23.35 -2.11 -12.19
CA LYS A 140 -22.99 -2.55 -13.55
C LYS A 140 -23.16 -1.45 -14.60
N ASP A 141 -24.08 -0.51 -14.37
CA ASP A 141 -24.35 0.59 -15.31
C ASP A 141 -23.22 1.61 -15.25
N VAL A 142 -22.70 1.89 -14.06
CA VAL A 142 -21.49 2.71 -13.87
C VAL A 142 -20.28 2.06 -14.50
N LEU A 143 -20.14 0.74 -14.32
CA LEU A 143 -19.03 -0.03 -14.92
C LEU A 143 -19.10 0.02 -16.45
N SER A 144 -20.29 -0.15 -17.03
CA SER A 144 -20.50 -0.03 -18.48
C SER A 144 -20.24 1.39 -18.97
N PHE A 145 -20.78 2.40 -18.29
CA PHE A 145 -20.62 3.81 -18.64
C PHE A 145 -19.15 4.25 -18.69
N TYR A 146 -18.37 3.86 -17.69
CA TYR A 146 -16.93 4.15 -17.64
C TYR A 146 -16.07 3.12 -18.40
N ASN A 147 -16.68 2.15 -19.10
CA ASN A 147 -15.99 1.05 -19.78
C ASN A 147 -14.95 0.36 -18.88
N VAL A 148 -15.36 -0.08 -17.70
CA VAL A 148 -14.49 -0.74 -16.72
C VAL A 148 -14.28 -2.20 -17.17
N THR A 149 -13.44 -2.37 -18.18
CA THR A 149 -13.04 -3.66 -18.74
C THR A 149 -11.51 -3.76 -18.76
N LEU A 150 -10.97 -4.98 -18.70
CA LEU A 150 -9.51 -5.19 -18.76
C LEU A 150 -8.88 -4.73 -20.08
N ALA A 151 -9.69 -4.57 -21.13
CA ALA A 151 -9.27 -4.02 -22.42
C ALA A 151 -9.17 -2.49 -22.42
N ASN A 152 -9.76 -1.80 -21.42
CA ASN A 152 -9.66 -0.36 -21.29
C ASN A 152 -8.25 0.05 -20.83
N PRO A 153 -7.48 0.81 -21.66
CA PRO A 153 -6.12 1.22 -21.31
C PRO A 153 -6.07 2.12 -20.05
N LYS A 154 -7.12 2.89 -19.76
CA LYS A 154 -7.19 3.71 -18.54
C LYS A 154 -7.24 2.84 -17.29
N LEU A 155 -8.08 1.80 -17.32
CA LEU A 155 -8.18 0.83 -16.23
C LEU A 155 -6.86 0.07 -16.04
N LEU A 156 -6.30 -0.45 -17.14
CA LEU A 156 -5.06 -1.21 -17.12
C LEU A 156 -3.87 -0.37 -16.62
N GLY A 157 -3.78 0.89 -17.08
CA GLY A 157 -2.80 1.86 -16.60
C GLY A 157 -2.95 2.11 -15.09
N GLY A 158 -4.18 2.29 -14.62
CA GLY A 158 -4.50 2.37 -13.20
C GLY A 158 -3.98 1.17 -12.41
N ILE A 159 -4.26 -0.05 -12.87
CA ILE A 159 -3.79 -1.29 -12.22
C ILE A 159 -2.27 -1.30 -12.08
N PHE A 160 -1.54 -1.02 -13.17
CA PHE A 160 -0.07 -0.98 -13.11
C PHE A 160 0.47 0.08 -12.17
N ILE A 161 -0.14 1.29 -12.15
CA ILE A 161 0.23 2.35 -11.22
C ILE A 161 -0.02 1.90 -9.77
N GLY A 162 -1.14 1.21 -9.51
CA GLY A 162 -1.48 0.69 -8.18
C GLY A 162 -0.47 -0.34 -7.69
N VAL A 163 -0.09 -1.27 -8.57
CA VAL A 163 0.98 -2.25 -8.29
C VAL A 163 2.30 -1.55 -8.02
N LEU A 164 2.70 -0.63 -8.91
CA LEU A 164 3.95 0.10 -8.78
C LEU A 164 4.00 0.91 -7.48
N LEU A 165 2.89 1.54 -7.09
CA LEU A 165 2.80 2.32 -5.85
C LEU A 165 3.08 1.47 -4.62
N ALA A 166 2.56 0.24 -4.55
CA ALA A 166 2.85 -0.66 -3.44
C ALA A 166 4.35 -0.98 -3.34
N PHE A 167 4.99 -1.31 -4.46
CA PHE A 167 6.44 -1.59 -4.50
C PHE A 167 7.28 -0.33 -4.22
N LEU A 168 6.92 0.81 -4.80
CA LEU A 168 7.61 2.08 -4.60
C LEU A 168 7.55 2.51 -3.13
N PHE A 169 6.38 2.38 -2.51
CA PHE A 169 6.21 2.68 -1.09
C PHE A 169 7.16 1.82 -0.24
N CYS A 170 7.20 0.50 -0.49
CA CYS A 170 8.11 -0.41 0.21
C CYS A 170 9.59 -0.05 -0.03
N ALA A 171 9.96 0.27 -1.27
CA ALA A 171 11.33 0.64 -1.60
C ALA A 171 11.78 1.91 -0.85
N LEU A 172 10.90 2.91 -0.77
CA LEU A 172 11.19 4.16 -0.05
C LEU A 172 11.34 3.92 1.46
N THR A 173 10.42 3.16 2.07
CA THR A 173 10.46 2.87 3.51
C THR A 173 11.67 2.01 3.89
N MET A 174 12.00 0.99 3.10
CA MET A 174 13.18 0.15 3.36
C MET A 174 14.49 0.93 3.18
N ASN A 175 14.59 1.76 2.14
CA ASN A 175 15.79 2.57 1.92
C ASN A 175 15.98 3.62 3.03
N ALA A 176 14.89 4.22 3.51
CA ALA A 176 14.90 5.11 4.67
C ALA A 176 15.42 4.41 5.93
N VAL A 177 14.92 3.21 6.26
CA VAL A 177 15.42 2.42 7.40
C VAL A 177 16.89 2.07 7.21
N GLY A 178 17.31 1.69 6.00
CA GLY A 178 18.71 1.39 5.70
C GLY A 178 19.65 2.57 5.97
N ARG A 179 19.26 3.79 5.57
CA ARG A 179 20.03 5.02 5.86
C ARG A 179 20.12 5.31 7.36
N ALA A 180 19.00 5.22 8.07
CA ALA A 180 18.95 5.46 9.52
C ALA A 180 19.77 4.40 10.29
N ALA A 181 19.66 3.13 9.91
CA ALA A 181 20.43 2.03 10.48
C ALA A 181 21.93 2.19 10.22
N TYR A 182 22.32 2.64 9.02
CA TYR A 182 23.73 2.92 8.72
C TYR A 182 24.31 4.04 9.59
N ALA A 183 23.57 5.14 9.76
CA ALA A 183 23.96 6.23 10.65
C ALA A 183 24.06 5.77 12.12
N MET A 184 23.10 4.98 12.58
CA MET A 184 23.11 4.37 13.92
C MET A 184 24.34 3.47 14.12
N MET A 185 24.65 2.62 13.15
CA MET A 185 25.83 1.75 13.19
C MET A 185 27.14 2.55 13.22
N GLY A 186 27.22 3.63 12.45
CA GLY A 186 28.36 4.55 12.47
C GLY A 186 28.56 5.17 13.85
N GLU A 187 27.47 5.62 14.48
CA GLU A 187 27.49 6.21 15.83
C GLU A 187 27.89 5.18 16.90
N CYS A 188 27.31 3.98 16.88
CA CYS A 188 27.71 2.90 17.80
C CYS A 188 29.20 2.56 17.67
N ARG A 189 29.72 2.46 16.43
CA ARG A 189 31.15 2.21 16.18
C ARG A 189 32.03 3.35 16.70
N ARG A 190 31.58 4.60 16.55
CA ARG A 190 32.27 5.79 17.07
C ARG A 190 32.34 5.73 18.60
N GLN A 191 31.21 5.49 19.27
CA GLN A 191 31.16 5.37 20.73
C GLN A 191 31.99 4.19 21.25
N PHE A 192 31.96 3.02 20.60
CA PHE A 192 32.83 1.89 20.96
C PHE A 192 34.32 2.23 20.84
N GLY A 193 34.71 3.10 19.90
CA GLY A 193 36.07 3.63 19.82
C GLY A 193 36.47 4.41 21.07
N PHE A 194 35.62 5.35 21.51
CA PHE A 194 35.86 6.13 22.73
C PHE A 194 35.84 5.28 23.99
N ILE A 195 34.92 4.32 24.08
CA ILE A 195 34.86 3.41 25.24
C ILE A 195 36.16 2.61 25.35
N ARG A 196 36.66 2.05 24.24
CA ARG A 196 37.96 1.35 24.23
C ARG A 196 39.11 2.25 24.67
N GLN A 197 39.12 3.51 24.23
CA GLN A 197 40.13 4.49 24.64
C GLN A 197 40.06 4.77 26.15
N ALA A 198 38.86 4.99 26.70
CA ALA A 198 38.67 5.21 28.13
C ALA A 198 39.10 3.99 28.96
N LEU A 199 38.78 2.77 28.52
CA LEU A 199 39.18 1.53 29.19
C LEU A 199 40.70 1.32 29.17
N ARG A 200 41.37 1.62 28.05
CA ARG A 200 42.84 1.62 27.95
C ARG A 200 43.47 2.63 28.92
N ASN A 201 42.93 3.84 28.97
CA ASN A 201 43.40 4.87 29.91
C ASN A 201 43.20 4.45 31.38
N GLY A 202 42.15 3.66 31.65
CA GLY A 202 41.86 3.05 32.95
C GLY A 202 42.73 1.83 33.31
N GLY A 203 43.66 1.42 32.44
CA GLY A 203 44.61 0.32 32.70
C GLY A 203 44.06 -1.09 32.43
N MET A 204 42.95 -1.22 31.70
CA MET A 204 42.40 -2.52 31.29
C MET A 204 43.30 -3.20 30.26
N SER A 205 43.42 -4.53 30.33
CA SER A 205 44.24 -5.32 29.39
C SER A 205 43.70 -5.22 27.95
N GLU A 206 44.56 -5.34 26.93
CA GLU A 206 44.09 -5.33 25.53
C GLU A 206 43.15 -6.49 25.21
N GLU A 207 43.28 -7.63 25.89
CA GLU A 207 42.40 -8.79 25.73
C GLU A 207 40.98 -8.47 26.23
N ASP A 208 40.87 -7.80 27.39
CA ASP A 208 39.59 -7.37 27.96
C ASP A 208 38.98 -6.19 27.19
N VAL A 209 39.80 -5.27 26.67
CA VAL A 209 39.34 -4.16 25.81
C VAL A 209 38.78 -4.70 24.49
N ALA A 210 39.35 -5.77 23.95
CA ALA A 210 38.87 -6.40 22.72
C ALA A 210 37.54 -7.13 22.88
N ASN A 211 37.18 -7.54 24.11
CA ASN A 211 35.95 -8.28 24.40
C ASN A 211 34.90 -7.40 25.11
N PRO A 212 33.85 -6.93 24.41
CA PRO A 212 32.81 -6.09 25.01
C PRO A 212 32.05 -6.74 26.17
N ASP A 213 32.03 -8.07 26.27
CA ASP A 213 31.39 -8.78 27.38
C ASP A 213 32.11 -8.52 28.72
N ASN A 214 33.37 -8.07 28.70
CA ASN A 214 34.17 -7.76 29.88
C ASN A 214 34.08 -6.29 30.31
N TRP A 215 33.33 -5.46 29.57
CA TRP A 215 33.26 -4.01 29.81
C TRP A 215 32.36 -3.67 31.01
N PRO A 216 32.65 -2.57 31.73
CA PRO A 216 31.85 -2.15 32.88
C PRO A 216 30.42 -1.75 32.46
N MET A 217 29.43 -2.35 33.10
CA MET A 217 28.00 -2.09 32.85
C MET A 217 27.57 -0.64 33.16
N LYS A 218 28.31 0.07 34.01
CA LYS A 218 28.02 1.47 34.40
C LYS A 218 28.48 2.51 33.37
N GLY A 219 29.10 2.08 32.27
CA GLY A 219 29.67 2.99 31.29
C GLY A 219 31.05 3.52 31.69
N VAL A 220 31.57 4.46 30.90
CA VAL A 220 32.88 5.09 31.08
C VAL A 220 32.80 6.57 30.76
N ASP A 221 33.59 7.38 31.45
CA ASP A 221 33.75 8.80 31.16
C ASP A 221 35.03 9.03 30.35
N LEU A 222 34.93 9.83 29.30
CA LEU A 222 36.07 10.28 28.48
C LEU A 222 35.88 11.76 28.15
N ASP A 223 36.89 12.59 28.43
CA ASP A 223 36.90 14.02 28.10
C ASP A 223 35.66 14.80 28.57
N GLY A 224 35.13 14.44 29.74
CA GLY A 224 33.94 15.08 30.33
C GLY A 224 32.59 14.59 29.76
N HIS A 225 32.61 13.58 28.90
CA HIS A 225 31.41 12.94 28.36
C HIS A 225 31.25 11.50 28.88
N HIS A 226 30.01 11.14 29.23
CA HIS A 226 29.66 9.79 29.69
C HIS A 226 29.20 8.92 28.51
N TYR A 227 29.77 7.71 28.39
CA TYR A 227 29.44 6.72 27.39
C TYR A 227 28.93 5.43 28.03
N PRO A 228 27.97 4.71 27.42
CA PRO A 228 27.32 5.00 26.13
C PRO A 228 26.36 6.20 26.18
N ASP A 229 26.36 6.99 25.11
CA ASP A 229 25.45 8.11 24.92
C ASP A 229 24.24 7.65 24.11
N TYR A 230 23.17 7.31 24.84
CA TYR A 230 21.91 6.90 24.26
C TYR A 230 21.14 8.04 23.58
N ALA A 231 21.33 9.28 24.02
CA ALA A 231 20.56 10.43 23.52
C ALA A 231 20.90 10.72 22.06
N ASN A 232 22.19 10.63 21.70
CA ASN A 232 22.63 10.79 20.32
C ASN A 232 22.05 9.71 19.39
N CYS A 233 22.02 8.45 19.83
CA CYS A 233 21.38 7.37 19.08
C CYS A 233 19.87 7.64 18.84
N VAL A 234 19.15 8.07 19.89
CA VAL A 234 17.73 8.43 19.79
C VAL A 234 17.50 9.62 18.86
N ALA A 235 18.37 10.63 18.88
CA ALA A 235 18.26 11.79 18.00
C ALA A 235 18.41 11.39 16.51
N ILE A 236 19.35 10.50 16.19
CA ILE A 236 19.57 10.00 14.82
C ILE A 236 18.32 9.29 14.29
N SER A 237 17.77 8.34 15.06
CA SER A 237 16.58 7.60 14.63
C SER A 237 15.34 8.49 14.52
N THR A 238 15.17 9.43 15.45
CA THR A 238 14.02 10.35 15.47
C THR A 238 14.02 11.30 14.27
N ALA A 239 15.15 11.98 14.02
CA ALA A 239 15.28 12.91 12.91
C ALA A 239 15.16 12.20 11.55
N GLY A 240 15.77 11.01 11.44
CA GLY A 240 15.64 10.16 10.26
C GLY A 240 14.19 9.76 10.01
N ALA A 241 13.50 9.22 11.01
CA ALA A 241 12.11 8.80 10.88
C ALA A 241 11.18 9.94 10.43
N GLN A 242 11.27 11.11 11.08
CA GLN A 242 10.40 12.25 10.75
C GLN A 242 10.57 12.75 9.32
N LYS A 243 11.82 12.85 8.84
CA LYS A 243 12.10 13.34 7.48
C LYS A 243 11.65 12.34 6.42
N GLU A 244 11.91 11.06 6.66
CA GLU A 244 11.72 10.01 5.66
C GLU A 244 10.26 9.55 5.53
N MET A 245 9.41 9.81 6.54
CA MET A 245 7.96 9.52 6.49
C MET A 245 7.16 10.47 5.59
N VAL A 246 7.71 11.63 5.22
CA VAL A 246 6.98 12.66 4.47
C VAL A 246 6.69 12.20 3.04
N ILE A 247 7.72 11.71 2.32
CA ILE A 247 7.60 11.39 0.90
C ILE A 247 6.56 10.27 0.65
N PRO A 248 6.62 9.11 1.33
CA PRO A 248 5.65 8.05 1.11
C PRO A 248 4.21 8.48 1.40
N SER A 249 4.02 9.29 2.46
CA SER A 249 2.71 9.82 2.85
C SER A 249 2.13 10.78 1.81
N VAL A 250 2.95 11.68 1.27
CA VAL A 250 2.55 12.63 0.23
C VAL A 250 2.18 11.91 -1.07
N LEU A 251 2.98 10.90 -1.46
CA LEU A 251 2.69 10.09 -2.65
C LEU A 251 1.34 9.37 -2.53
N ALA A 252 1.03 8.81 -1.36
CA ALA A 252 -0.23 8.13 -1.12
C ALA A 252 -1.47 9.04 -1.28
N ILE A 253 -1.32 10.35 -1.06
CA ILE A 253 -2.40 11.33 -1.20
C ILE A 253 -2.46 11.86 -2.64
N ILE A 254 -1.32 12.21 -3.23
CA ILE A 254 -1.27 12.85 -4.56
C ILE A 254 -1.61 11.88 -5.67
N ILE A 255 -1.15 10.62 -5.61
CA ILE A 255 -1.29 9.68 -6.72
C ILE A 255 -2.76 9.37 -7.07
N PRO A 256 -3.66 9.05 -6.12
CA PRO A 256 -5.07 8.82 -6.45
C PRO A 256 -5.73 10.03 -7.12
N ILE A 257 -5.40 11.24 -6.68
CA ILE A 257 -5.92 12.49 -7.26
C ILE A 257 -5.37 12.67 -8.68
N ALA A 258 -4.05 12.53 -8.86
CA ALA A 258 -3.42 12.67 -10.17
C ALA A 258 -3.94 11.63 -11.16
N VAL A 259 -4.09 10.37 -10.73
CA VAL A 259 -4.65 9.28 -11.55
C VAL A 259 -6.11 9.58 -11.89
N GLY A 260 -6.93 10.04 -10.95
CA GLY A 260 -8.32 10.38 -11.24
C GLY A 260 -8.48 11.58 -12.16
N LEU A 261 -7.62 12.59 -12.04
CA LEU A 261 -7.65 13.74 -12.94
C LEU A 261 -7.10 13.44 -14.34
N THR A 262 -6.28 12.38 -14.52
CA THR A 262 -5.68 12.07 -15.83
C THR A 262 -6.31 10.87 -16.53
N LEU A 263 -6.68 9.83 -15.78
CA LEU A 263 -7.25 8.58 -16.29
C LEU A 263 -8.73 8.40 -15.90
N SER A 264 -9.35 9.43 -15.30
CA SER A 264 -10.75 9.43 -14.86
C SER A 264 -11.06 8.30 -13.87
N VAL A 265 -12.35 8.03 -13.66
CA VAL A 265 -12.86 6.97 -12.78
C VAL A 265 -12.24 5.59 -13.09
N PRO A 266 -12.09 5.13 -14.35
CA PRO A 266 -11.46 3.85 -14.65
C PRO A 266 -10.04 3.72 -14.10
N GLY A 267 -9.23 4.76 -14.23
CA GLY A 267 -7.86 4.76 -13.73
C GLY A 267 -7.79 4.61 -12.22
N VAL A 268 -8.67 5.29 -11.49
CA VAL A 268 -8.75 5.18 -10.02
C VAL A 268 -9.23 3.79 -9.62
N MET A 269 -10.24 3.24 -10.30
CA MET A 269 -10.69 1.87 -10.03
C MET A 269 -9.55 0.87 -10.24
N GLY A 270 -8.77 1.05 -11.32
CA GLY A 270 -7.58 0.24 -11.57
C GLY A 270 -6.54 0.39 -10.48
N LEU A 271 -6.23 1.62 -10.07
CA LEU A 271 -5.30 1.93 -8.99
C LEU A 271 -5.67 1.21 -7.69
N LEU A 272 -6.94 1.27 -7.31
CA LEU A 272 -7.44 0.62 -6.10
C LEU A 272 -7.33 -0.91 -6.18
N VAL A 273 -7.68 -1.51 -7.32
CA VAL A 273 -7.57 -2.97 -7.53
C VAL A 273 -6.11 -3.41 -7.53
N GLY A 274 -5.23 -2.73 -8.27
CA GLY A 274 -3.80 -3.04 -8.34
C GLY A 274 -3.10 -2.86 -7.00
N GLY A 275 -3.39 -1.75 -6.31
CA GLY A 275 -2.83 -1.44 -4.99
C GLY A 275 -3.28 -2.43 -3.91
N LEU A 276 -4.57 -2.81 -3.92
CA LEU A 276 -5.11 -3.81 -3.00
C LEU A 276 -4.46 -5.18 -3.21
N THR A 277 -4.48 -5.69 -4.45
CA THR A 277 -4.02 -7.05 -4.75
C THR A 277 -2.53 -7.24 -4.49
N SER A 278 -1.69 -6.33 -5.00
CA SER A 278 -0.24 -6.36 -4.78
C SER A 278 0.15 -6.00 -3.35
N GLY A 279 -0.47 -4.96 -2.78
CA GLY A 279 -0.18 -4.51 -1.42
C GLY A 279 -0.53 -5.56 -0.38
N PHE A 280 -1.65 -6.27 -0.55
CA PHE A 280 -2.02 -7.39 0.32
C PHE A 280 -0.97 -8.51 0.26
N ALA A 281 -0.60 -8.97 -0.93
CA ALA A 281 0.38 -10.05 -1.10
C ALA A 281 1.75 -9.67 -0.51
N LEU A 282 2.23 -8.45 -0.78
CA LEU A 282 3.49 -7.93 -0.25
C LEU A 282 3.46 -7.78 1.27
N ALA A 283 2.38 -7.27 1.84
CA ALA A 283 2.25 -7.08 3.29
C ALA A 283 2.32 -8.42 4.04
N VAL A 284 1.60 -9.44 3.55
CA VAL A 284 1.62 -10.79 4.13
C VAL A 284 3.01 -11.40 4.00
N PHE A 285 3.62 -11.33 2.81
CA PHE A 285 4.96 -11.84 2.58
C PHE A 285 5.98 -11.22 3.53
N MET A 286 6.04 -9.90 3.62
CA MET A 286 7.04 -9.19 4.44
C MET A 286 6.84 -9.44 5.94
N ALA A 287 5.59 -9.44 6.43
CA ALA A 287 5.31 -9.70 7.83
C ALA A 287 5.74 -11.12 8.25
N ASN A 288 5.43 -12.11 7.41
CA ASN A 288 5.75 -13.52 7.69
C ASN A 288 7.25 -13.81 7.50
N ALA A 289 7.88 -13.29 6.45
CA ALA A 289 9.30 -13.51 6.18
C ALA A 289 10.16 -12.91 7.30
N GLY A 290 9.91 -11.67 7.71
CA GLY A 290 10.66 -11.06 8.82
C GLY A 290 10.40 -11.76 10.16
N GLY A 291 9.15 -12.16 10.44
CA GLY A 291 8.84 -12.93 11.65
C GLY A 291 9.51 -14.31 11.68
N ALA A 292 9.64 -14.96 10.53
CA ALA A 292 10.33 -16.25 10.39
C ALA A 292 11.84 -16.12 10.67
N TRP A 293 12.51 -15.10 10.13
CA TRP A 293 13.93 -14.86 10.40
C TRP A 293 14.20 -14.55 11.88
N ASP A 294 13.35 -13.74 12.51
CA ASP A 294 13.48 -13.45 13.95
C ASP A 294 13.32 -14.71 14.80
N ASN A 295 12.31 -15.54 14.50
CA ASN A 295 12.12 -16.80 15.19
C ASN A 295 13.25 -17.80 14.93
N ALA A 296 13.84 -17.83 13.74
CA ALA A 296 15.02 -18.64 13.44
C ALA A 296 16.24 -18.21 14.29
N LYS A 297 16.46 -16.89 14.44
CA LYS A 297 17.48 -16.34 15.34
C LYS A 297 17.20 -16.74 16.80
N LYS A 298 15.97 -16.53 17.28
CA LYS A 298 15.55 -16.90 18.65
C LYS A 298 15.71 -18.39 18.94
N LEU A 299 15.48 -19.23 17.93
CA LEU A 299 15.68 -20.68 18.04
C LEU A 299 17.16 -21.01 18.31
N LEU A 300 18.09 -20.43 17.55
CA LEU A 300 19.53 -20.64 17.80
C LEU A 300 20.00 -20.00 19.11
N GLU A 301 19.45 -18.86 19.51
CA GLU A 301 19.71 -18.26 20.84
C GLU A 301 19.26 -19.20 21.98
N SER A 302 18.18 -19.95 21.81
CA SER A 302 17.63 -20.87 22.83
C SER A 302 18.51 -22.09 23.10
N TYR A 303 19.32 -22.51 22.13
CA TYR A 303 20.24 -23.64 22.30
C TYR A 303 21.50 -23.28 23.12
N GLY A 304 21.73 -22.00 23.40
CA GLY A 304 22.91 -21.54 24.15
C GLY A 304 24.19 -21.61 23.32
N LYS A 305 25.36 -21.50 23.95
CA LYS A 305 26.65 -21.67 23.28
C LYS A 305 27.03 -23.15 23.34
N THR A 306 27.44 -23.75 22.21
CA THR A 306 28.01 -25.12 22.18
C THR A 306 29.39 -25.05 21.56
N THR A 307 30.41 -25.42 22.33
CA THR A 307 31.79 -25.47 21.84
C THR A 307 32.09 -26.77 21.10
N ALA A 308 33.14 -26.77 20.27
CA ALA A 308 33.58 -27.95 19.54
C ALA A 308 33.92 -29.11 20.49
N GLN A 309 34.62 -28.82 21.60
CA GLN A 309 34.97 -29.81 22.61
C GLN A 309 33.74 -30.38 23.32
N GLU A 310 32.79 -29.52 23.73
CA GLU A 310 31.52 -29.97 24.34
C GLU A 310 30.71 -30.87 23.41
N MET A 311 30.72 -30.56 22.10
CA MET A 311 30.02 -31.34 21.09
C MET A 311 30.64 -32.74 20.93
N VAL A 312 31.98 -32.83 20.91
CA VAL A 312 32.69 -34.11 20.79
C VAL A 312 32.54 -34.96 22.04
N ASP A 313 32.63 -34.34 23.22
CA ASP A 313 32.56 -35.01 24.52
C ASP A 313 31.13 -35.37 24.94
N GLY A 314 30.12 -34.90 24.19
CA GLY A 314 28.70 -35.09 24.53
C GLY A 314 28.29 -34.37 25.82
N SER A 315 28.99 -33.30 26.17
CA SER A 315 28.78 -32.53 27.39
C SER A 315 28.10 -31.18 27.10
N GLY A 316 27.79 -30.41 28.16
CA GLY A 316 27.20 -29.08 28.03
C GLY A 316 25.89 -29.04 27.23
N ASN A 317 25.82 -28.16 26.23
CA ASN A 317 24.63 -27.96 25.40
C ASN A 317 24.53 -28.92 24.19
N SER A 318 25.47 -29.84 24.00
CA SER A 318 25.48 -30.79 22.86
C SER A 318 24.19 -31.64 22.79
N SER A 319 23.58 -31.95 23.93
CA SER A 319 22.29 -32.65 24.01
C SER A 319 21.13 -31.87 23.40
N LYS A 320 21.20 -30.53 23.38
CA LYS A 320 20.16 -29.66 22.83
C LYS A 320 20.22 -29.52 21.30
N VAL A 321 21.33 -29.92 20.67
CA VAL A 321 21.49 -29.85 19.21
C VAL A 321 20.48 -30.78 18.52
N PRO A 322 19.63 -30.28 17.61
CA PRO A 322 18.61 -31.10 16.94
C PRO A 322 19.22 -32.24 16.14
N ALA A 323 18.56 -33.40 16.16
CA ALA A 323 19.04 -34.60 15.46
C ALA A 323 19.25 -34.35 13.95
N ALA A 324 18.39 -33.54 13.33
CA ALA A 324 18.45 -33.24 11.89
C ALA A 324 19.74 -32.54 11.44
N VAL A 325 20.42 -31.81 12.32
CA VAL A 325 21.67 -31.08 12.00
C VAL A 325 22.88 -31.64 12.75
N ARG A 326 22.67 -32.56 13.70
CA ARG A 326 23.69 -33.05 14.62
C ARG A 326 24.91 -33.62 13.92
N ASP A 327 24.71 -34.41 12.87
CA ASP A 327 25.82 -35.04 12.14
C ASP A 327 26.73 -34.01 11.45
N ALA A 328 26.13 -32.99 10.85
CA ALA A 328 26.87 -31.89 10.22
C ALA A 328 27.65 -31.05 11.26
N ILE A 329 27.02 -30.74 12.40
CA ILE A 329 27.67 -30.01 13.50
C ILE A 329 28.78 -30.85 14.13
N MET A 330 28.57 -32.16 14.32
CA MET A 330 29.56 -33.08 14.86
C MET A 330 30.79 -33.20 13.95
N ALA A 331 30.59 -33.21 12.62
CA ALA A 331 31.69 -33.19 11.66
C ALA A 331 32.56 -31.93 11.81
N ARG A 332 31.92 -30.74 11.81
CA ARG A 332 32.60 -29.45 12.03
C ARG A 332 33.34 -29.41 13.38
N ALA A 333 32.72 -29.93 14.44
CA ALA A 333 33.32 -29.97 15.77
C ALA A 333 34.58 -30.84 15.82
N LYS A 334 34.55 -32.03 15.18
CA LYS A 334 35.74 -32.90 15.10
C LYS A 334 36.89 -32.24 14.34
N GLU A 335 36.59 -31.53 13.26
CA GLU A 335 37.58 -30.76 12.49
C GLU A 335 38.19 -29.63 13.33
N ALA A 336 37.37 -28.84 14.02
CA ALA A 336 37.84 -27.76 14.89
C ALA A 336 38.70 -28.27 16.05
N VAL A 337 38.29 -29.37 16.71
CA VAL A 337 39.09 -30.01 17.78
C VAL A 337 40.41 -30.54 17.22
N ALA A 338 40.41 -31.18 16.04
CA ALA A 338 41.63 -31.66 15.39
C ALA A 338 42.60 -30.53 15.02
N ALA A 339 42.08 -29.33 14.73
CA ALA A 339 42.87 -28.12 14.48
C ALA A 339 43.35 -27.41 15.76
N GLY A 340 43.00 -27.92 16.95
CA GLY A 340 43.35 -27.31 18.24
C GLY A 340 42.39 -26.22 18.72
N ASN A 341 41.27 -25.99 18.04
CA ASN A 341 40.27 -24.95 18.34
C ASN A 341 39.08 -25.49 19.14
N GLY A 342 39.32 -26.25 20.21
CA GLY A 342 38.25 -26.89 21.00
C GLY A 342 37.24 -25.90 21.62
N SER A 343 37.65 -24.64 21.86
CA SER A 343 36.80 -23.58 22.41
C SER A 343 35.92 -22.88 21.38
N GLU A 344 36.05 -23.21 20.09
CA GLU A 344 35.26 -22.61 19.02
C GLU A 344 33.77 -22.94 19.17
N ILE A 345 32.89 -21.95 19.02
CA ILE A 345 31.44 -22.14 19.12
C ILE A 345 30.91 -22.69 17.79
N VAL A 346 30.56 -23.97 17.77
CA VAL A 346 30.11 -24.69 16.56
C VAL A 346 28.59 -24.64 16.36
N TYR A 347 27.82 -24.36 17.41
CA TYR A 347 26.36 -24.25 17.32
C TYR A 347 25.76 -23.33 18.38
N GLY A 348 24.59 -22.76 18.06
CA GLY A 348 23.84 -21.86 18.93
C GLY A 348 24.46 -20.45 19.03
N LYS A 349 24.22 -19.72 20.12
CA LYS A 349 24.56 -18.29 20.25
C LYS A 349 26.05 -18.04 20.00
N GLY A 350 26.35 -17.24 18.98
CA GLY A 350 27.72 -16.87 18.62
C GLY A 350 28.38 -17.76 17.56
N SER A 351 27.77 -18.89 17.18
CA SER A 351 28.20 -19.66 16.02
C SER A 351 27.97 -18.90 14.71
N ASP A 352 28.59 -19.37 13.62
CA ASP A 352 28.38 -18.77 12.30
C ASP A 352 26.95 -18.94 11.78
N ASP A 353 26.30 -20.06 12.09
CA ASP A 353 24.87 -20.26 11.79
C ASP A 353 24.01 -19.21 12.52
N HIS A 354 24.34 -18.90 13.79
CA HIS A 354 23.65 -17.85 14.54
C HIS A 354 23.88 -16.47 13.91
N LYS A 355 25.12 -16.13 13.55
CA LYS A 355 25.42 -14.86 12.86
C LYS A 355 24.65 -14.74 11.54
N ALA A 356 24.52 -15.83 10.78
CA ALA A 356 23.71 -15.84 9.56
C ALA A 356 22.22 -15.56 9.83
N THR A 357 21.66 -16.13 10.89
CA THR A 357 20.26 -15.81 11.29
C THR A 357 20.10 -14.39 11.81
N VAL A 358 21.12 -13.81 12.48
CA VAL A 358 21.12 -12.39 12.88
C VAL A 358 21.10 -11.49 11.64
N VAL A 359 21.88 -11.81 10.60
CA VAL A 359 21.82 -11.07 9.32
C VAL A 359 20.42 -11.16 8.72
N GLY A 360 19.83 -12.35 8.65
CA GLY A 360 18.46 -12.54 8.15
C GLY A 360 17.43 -11.73 8.92
N ASP A 361 17.51 -11.70 10.25
CA ASP A 361 16.63 -10.90 11.10
C ASP A 361 16.77 -9.40 10.83
N THR A 362 18.01 -8.88 10.74
CA THR A 362 18.24 -7.46 10.43
C THR A 362 17.75 -7.05 9.03
N VAL A 363 17.71 -7.99 8.07
CA VAL A 363 17.05 -7.80 6.77
C VAL A 363 15.53 -7.82 6.92
N GLY A 364 15.01 -8.68 7.80
CA GLY A 364 13.59 -8.83 8.09
C GLY A 364 12.96 -7.72 8.93
N ASP A 365 13.73 -6.96 9.69
CA ASP A 365 13.25 -5.84 10.51
C ASP A 365 12.51 -4.76 9.71
N PRO A 366 13.08 -4.17 8.63
CA PRO A 366 12.35 -3.20 7.81
C PRO A 366 11.15 -3.81 7.07
N PHE A 367 11.14 -5.13 6.85
CA PHE A 367 10.02 -5.84 6.23
C PHE A 367 8.86 -5.92 7.22
N LYS A 368 9.10 -6.49 8.41
CA LYS A 368 8.03 -6.80 9.37
C LYS A 368 7.60 -5.60 10.20
N ASP A 369 8.45 -4.59 10.43
CA ASP A 369 8.17 -3.51 11.38
C ASP A 369 8.07 -2.12 10.73
N THR A 370 8.36 -1.99 9.44
CA THR A 370 8.17 -0.72 8.72
C THR A 370 7.28 -0.89 7.51
N SER A 371 7.75 -1.58 6.47
CA SER A 371 7.10 -1.58 5.15
C SER A 371 5.82 -2.44 5.14
N GLY A 372 5.89 -3.66 5.67
CA GLY A 372 4.76 -4.58 5.71
C GLY A 372 3.54 -4.02 6.44
N PRO A 373 3.66 -3.56 7.71
CA PRO A 373 2.55 -2.95 8.43
C PRO A 373 2.05 -1.64 7.80
N ALA A 374 2.94 -0.85 7.19
CA ALA A 374 2.55 0.42 6.58
C ALA A 374 1.77 0.26 5.27
N LEU A 375 1.93 -0.85 4.53
CA LEU A 375 1.12 -1.15 3.34
C LEU A 375 -0.39 -1.22 3.64
N ASN A 376 -0.76 -1.73 4.81
CA ASN A 376 -2.16 -1.72 5.27
C ASN A 376 -2.73 -0.29 5.30
N ILE A 377 -1.94 0.66 5.83
CA ILE A 377 -2.34 2.07 5.91
C ILE A 377 -2.41 2.67 4.51
N LEU A 378 -1.42 2.38 3.65
CA LEU A 378 -1.39 2.83 2.26
C LEU A 378 -2.67 2.43 1.53
N ILE A 379 -3.07 1.15 1.61
CA ILE A 379 -4.27 0.63 0.93
C ILE A 379 -5.53 1.38 1.40
N LYS A 380 -5.72 1.57 2.70
CA LYS A 380 -6.87 2.33 3.22
C LYS A 380 -6.82 3.80 2.82
N LEU A 381 -5.63 4.41 2.84
CA LEU A 381 -5.43 5.82 2.53
C LEU A 381 -5.73 6.12 1.06
N ILE A 382 -5.25 5.31 0.13
CA ILE A 382 -5.57 5.51 -1.30
C ILE A 382 -7.06 5.37 -1.57
N SER A 383 -7.74 4.42 -0.89
CA SER A 383 -9.18 4.21 -1.02
C SER A 383 -9.98 5.39 -0.47
N ILE A 384 -9.66 5.88 0.74
CA ILE A 384 -10.39 7.01 1.33
C ILE A 384 -10.14 8.32 0.58
N VAL A 385 -8.91 8.56 0.10
CA VAL A 385 -8.60 9.74 -0.72
C VAL A 385 -9.38 9.67 -2.04
N SER A 386 -9.44 8.50 -2.69
CA SER A 386 -10.23 8.32 -3.93
C SER A 386 -11.70 8.65 -3.69
N VAL A 387 -12.27 8.17 -2.59
CA VAL A 387 -13.64 8.47 -2.16
C VAL A 387 -13.86 9.97 -1.96
N VAL A 388 -13.00 10.63 -1.18
CA VAL A 388 -13.14 12.06 -0.87
C VAL A 388 -13.05 12.94 -2.12
N PHE A 389 -12.18 12.59 -3.07
CA PHE A 389 -11.97 13.35 -4.29
C PHE A 389 -12.81 12.87 -5.48
N ALA A 390 -13.72 11.91 -5.30
CA ALA A 390 -14.56 11.36 -6.36
C ALA A 390 -15.35 12.46 -7.10
N GLY A 391 -15.90 13.44 -6.38
CA GLY A 391 -16.61 14.56 -7.00
C GLY A 391 -15.74 15.39 -7.95
N LEU A 392 -14.51 15.68 -7.53
CA LEU A 392 -13.53 16.37 -8.36
C LEU A 392 -13.19 15.55 -9.61
N ILE A 393 -13.02 14.24 -9.45
CA ILE A 393 -12.69 13.30 -10.53
C ILE A 393 -13.83 13.22 -11.55
N VAL A 394 -15.08 13.10 -11.10
CA VAL A 394 -16.26 13.07 -11.98
C VAL A 394 -16.41 14.37 -12.77
N ALA A 395 -16.09 15.50 -12.15
CA ALA A 395 -16.22 16.82 -12.78
C ALA A 395 -15.13 17.10 -13.84
N TYR A 396 -13.88 16.71 -13.57
CA TYR A 396 -12.73 17.15 -14.37
C TYR A 396 -11.91 16.02 -15.02
N GLY A 397 -12.05 14.78 -14.56
CA GLY A 397 -11.24 13.65 -15.02
C GLY A 397 -11.38 13.40 -16.51
N ASP A 398 -12.61 13.38 -17.04
CA ASP A 398 -12.85 13.16 -18.47
C ASP A 398 -12.38 14.34 -19.34
N ILE A 399 -12.51 15.57 -18.81
CA ILE A 399 -12.09 16.81 -19.50
C ILE A 399 -10.57 16.83 -19.66
N LEU A 400 -9.84 16.58 -18.57
CA LEU A 400 -8.40 16.62 -18.54
C LEU A 400 -7.78 15.41 -19.25
N GLY A 401 -8.34 14.21 -19.05
CA GLY A 401 -7.95 13.01 -19.79
C GLY A 401 -8.11 13.18 -21.29
N GLY A 402 -9.26 13.73 -21.73
CA GLY A 402 -9.50 14.02 -23.15
C GLY A 402 -8.49 15.00 -23.76
N LYS A 403 -8.03 16.01 -23.00
CA LYS A 403 -6.96 16.93 -23.44
C LYS A 403 -5.60 16.25 -23.56
N LEU A 404 -5.35 15.21 -22.77
CA LEU A 404 -4.13 14.42 -22.81
C LEU A 404 -4.16 13.30 -23.86
N GLY A 405 -5.26 13.17 -24.60
CA GLY A 405 -5.43 12.16 -25.65
C GLY A 405 -5.93 10.80 -25.14
N PHE A 406 -6.50 10.75 -23.94
CA PHE A 406 -7.02 9.52 -23.31
C PHE A 406 -8.54 9.42 -23.30
#